data_AF-A0A317K558-F1
#
_entry.id   AF-A0A317K558-F1
#
_cell.length_a   1.000
_cell.length_b   1.000
_cell.length_c   1.000
_cell.angle_alpha   90.00
_cell.angle_beta   90.00
_cell.angle_gamma   90.00
#
_symmetry.space_group_name_H-M   'P 1'
#
loop_
_entity.id
_entity.type
_entity.pdbx_description
1 polymer ?
#
loop_
_entity_poly.entity_id
_entity_poly.type
_entity_poly.pdbx_seq_one_letter_code
_entity_poly.pdbx_strand_id
1 'polypeptide(L)'
;MSPVEDGKCRSRGIAWRPGGERVDGNDDEGPYLFRLNPEFVAELVALPDDRVAAVAAGWATAEEWMGEPELEFIAQLIGELRRVARRAVADGVDAYCWLCL
;
A
#
# COMPACT_ATOMS: atom_id res chain seq x y z
N MET A 1 35.24 4.24 -34.62
CA MET A 1 34.15 3.37 -34.12
C MET A 1 33.65 4.00 -32.84
N SER A 2 32.36 4.34 -32.84
CA SER A 2 31.72 5.42 -32.07
C SER A 2 31.66 5.22 -30.54
N PRO A 3 31.56 6.32 -29.78
CA PRO A 3 31.29 6.31 -28.34
C PRO A 3 29.80 6.05 -28.09
N VAL A 4 29.49 5.27 -27.05
CA VAL A 4 28.13 5.08 -26.55
C VAL A 4 27.92 6.09 -25.42
N GLU A 5 27.38 7.26 -25.77
CA GLU A 5 26.49 7.98 -24.88
C GLU A 5 25.10 7.86 -25.50
N ASP A 6 24.11 7.41 -24.73
CA ASP A 6 22.74 7.91 -24.84
C ASP A 6 21.85 7.37 -23.71
N GLY A 7 20.94 8.23 -23.26
CA GLY A 7 19.67 7.75 -22.71
C GLY A 7 19.54 7.75 -21.20
N LYS A 8 19.93 8.83 -20.54
CA LYS A 8 19.37 9.19 -19.22
C LYS A 8 17.85 9.35 -19.35
N CYS A 9 17.06 8.31 -19.08
CA CYS A 9 15.63 8.47 -18.89
C CYS A 9 15.39 9.04 -17.49
N ARG A 10 15.56 10.36 -17.35
CA ARG A 10 15.00 11.13 -16.23
C ARG A 10 13.50 11.24 -16.43
N SER A 11 12.76 10.20 -16.09
CA SER A 11 11.32 10.33 -15.93
C SER A 11 11.04 11.08 -14.63
N ARG A 12 10.92 12.42 -14.72
CA ARG A 12 10.01 13.14 -13.82
C ARG A 12 8.59 12.77 -14.23
N GLY A 13 8.18 11.58 -13.84
CA GLY A 13 6.83 11.07 -13.99
C GLY A 13 6.52 10.36 -12.70
N ILE A 14 5.43 10.76 -12.04
CA ILE A 14 4.88 10.08 -10.87
C ILE A 14 4.76 8.61 -11.24
N ALA A 15 5.69 7.78 -10.75
CA ALA A 15 5.61 6.35 -10.93
C ALA A 15 4.39 5.93 -10.11
N TRP A 16 3.27 5.68 -10.79
CA TRP A 16 2.07 5.16 -10.17
C TRP A 16 2.43 3.80 -9.56
N ARG A 17 2.63 3.79 -8.24
CA ARG A 17 2.93 2.62 -7.42
C ARG A 17 1.70 2.37 -6.55
N PRO A 18 0.69 1.66 -7.07
CA PRO A 18 -0.64 1.59 -6.46
C PRO A 18 -0.65 0.94 -5.06
N GLY A 19 0.43 0.27 -4.66
CA GLY A 19 0.55 -0.34 -3.33
C GLY A 19 1.84 -0.04 -2.57
N GLY A 20 2.78 0.73 -3.16
CA GLY A 20 4.08 1.01 -2.56
C GLY A 20 5.28 0.45 -3.33
N GLU A 21 6.42 0.35 -2.65
CA GLU A 21 7.70 -0.12 -3.18
C GLU A 21 8.10 -1.44 -2.54
N ARG A 22 8.42 -2.46 -3.34
CA ARG A 22 9.06 -3.69 -2.83
C ARG A 22 10.47 -3.33 -2.35
N VAL A 23 10.74 -3.59 -1.08
CA VAL A 23 12.02 -3.32 -0.39
C VAL A 23 12.83 -4.59 -0.25
N ASP A 24 12.17 -5.74 -0.11
CA ASP A 24 12.84 -7.04 0.02
C ASP A 24 11.98 -8.19 -0.52
N GLY A 25 12.63 -9.33 -0.78
CA GLY A 25 12.03 -10.63 -1.04
C GLY A 25 13.00 -11.53 -1.80
N ASN A 26 13.26 -12.72 -1.25
CA ASN A 26 14.31 -13.64 -1.71
C ASN A 26 14.11 -14.15 -3.14
N ASP A 27 12.87 -14.20 -3.63
CA ASP A 27 12.45 -14.71 -4.94
C ASP A 27 11.01 -14.23 -5.29
N ASP A 28 10.39 -14.85 -6.31
CA ASP A 28 8.99 -14.62 -6.72
C ASP A 28 7.99 -15.50 -5.93
N GLU A 29 8.43 -16.13 -4.84
CA GLU A 29 7.60 -16.93 -3.95
C GLU A 29 7.42 -16.25 -2.57
N GLY A 30 8.32 -15.31 -2.23
CA GLY A 30 8.24 -14.51 -1.01
C GLY A 30 9.08 -15.09 0.13
N PRO A 31 9.02 -14.51 1.33
CA PRO A 31 8.19 -13.38 1.75
C PRO A 31 8.53 -12.06 1.05
N TYR A 32 7.55 -11.16 0.98
CA TYR A 32 7.73 -9.81 0.43
C TYR A 32 7.63 -8.74 1.51
N LEU A 33 8.53 -7.77 1.45
CA LEU A 33 8.43 -6.55 2.24
C LEU A 33 8.14 -5.37 1.31
N PHE A 34 7.03 -4.69 1.53
CA PHE A 34 6.65 -3.49 0.80
C PHE A 34 6.67 -2.27 1.72
N ARG A 35 7.33 -1.19 1.29
CA ARG A 35 7.11 0.14 1.85
C ARG A 35 5.84 0.71 1.22
N LEU A 36 4.84 1.06 2.03
CA LEU A 36 3.58 1.60 1.55
C LEU A 36 3.76 2.99 0.91
N ASN A 37 2.88 3.31 -0.04
CA ASN A 37 2.84 4.64 -0.65
C ASN A 37 2.51 5.71 0.43
N PRO A 38 3.32 6.78 0.60
CA PRO A 38 3.05 7.83 1.58
C PRO A 38 1.69 8.51 1.42
N GLU A 39 1.19 8.67 0.19
CA GLU A 39 -0.15 9.23 -0.06
C GLU A 39 -1.24 8.32 0.48
N PHE A 40 -1.11 7.00 0.28
CA PHE A 40 -2.05 6.02 0.86
C PHE A 40 -2.02 6.03 2.39
N VAL A 41 -0.82 6.14 2.99
CA VAL A 41 -0.67 6.28 4.46
C VAL A 41 -1.35 7.56 4.94
N ALA A 42 -1.19 8.68 4.23
CA ALA A 42 -1.84 9.95 4.57
C ALA A 42 -3.37 9.84 4.52
N GLU A 43 -3.92 9.19 3.48
CA GLU A 43 -5.37 8.93 3.37
C GLU A 43 -5.88 8.06 4.52
N LEU A 44 -5.16 7.00 4.92
CA LEU A 44 -5.52 6.18 6.08
C LEU A 44 -5.53 7.00 7.38
N VAL A 45 -4.56 7.89 7.58
CA VAL A 45 -4.53 8.77 8.77
C VAL A 45 -5.73 9.71 8.78
N ALA A 46 -6.05 10.31 7.63
CA ALA A 46 -7.11 11.29 7.47
C ALA A 46 -8.53 10.69 7.44
N LEU A 47 -8.66 9.40 7.14
CA LEU A 47 -9.96 8.72 7.00
C LEU A 47 -10.81 8.87 8.29
N PRO A 48 -11.99 9.50 8.22
CA PRO A 48 -12.92 9.61 9.35
C PRO A 48 -13.54 8.27 9.75
N ASP A 49 -13.92 8.12 11.03
CA ASP A 49 -14.52 6.88 11.56
C ASP A 49 -15.86 6.54 10.89
N ASP A 50 -16.71 7.55 10.64
CA ASP A 50 -18.01 7.40 9.99
C ASP A 50 -17.91 6.99 8.50
N ARG A 51 -16.72 7.10 7.90
CA ARG A 51 -16.45 6.71 6.51
C ARG A 51 -15.93 5.29 6.37
N VAL A 52 -15.51 4.63 7.46
CA VAL A 52 -14.90 3.29 7.42
C VAL A 52 -15.86 2.27 6.79
N ALA A 53 -17.14 2.26 7.18
CA ALA A 53 -18.11 1.33 6.63
C ALA A 53 -18.31 1.50 5.11
N ALA A 54 -18.29 2.74 4.63
CA ALA A 54 -18.41 3.03 3.20
C ALA A 54 -17.18 2.59 2.41
N VAL A 55 -15.97 2.79 2.97
CA VAL A 55 -14.72 2.30 2.36
C VAL A 55 -14.68 0.77 2.37
N ALA A 56 -15.13 0.13 3.45
CA ALA A 56 -15.22 -1.33 3.55
C ALA A 56 -16.14 -1.90 2.46
N ALA A 57 -17.30 -1.29 2.24
CA ALA A 57 -18.20 -1.67 1.15
C ALA A 57 -17.55 -1.52 -0.24
N GLY A 58 -16.75 -0.48 -0.46
CA GLY A 58 -15.99 -0.31 -1.70
C GLY A 58 -14.86 -1.32 -1.86
N TRP A 59 -14.15 -1.66 -0.79
CA TRP A 59 -13.10 -2.68 -0.81
C TRP A 59 -13.66 -4.08 -1.01
N ALA A 60 -14.89 -4.36 -0.53
CA ALA A 60 -15.55 -5.65 -0.72
C ALA A 60 -15.81 -5.99 -2.19
N THR A 61 -15.82 -5.00 -3.09
CA THR A 61 -16.01 -5.23 -4.54
C THR A 61 -14.71 -5.52 -5.29
N ALA A 62 -13.57 -5.57 -4.60
CA ALA A 62 -12.28 -5.86 -5.21
C ALA A 62 -12.21 -7.35 -5.65
N GLU A 63 -11.55 -7.64 -6.77
CA GLU A 63 -11.49 -9.00 -7.36
C GLU A 63 -10.55 -9.94 -6.57
N GLU A 64 -9.72 -9.38 -5.69
CA GLU A 64 -8.67 -10.06 -4.93
C GLU A 64 -9.19 -10.91 -3.76
N TRP A 65 -10.49 -10.83 -3.45
CA TRP A 65 -11.09 -11.64 -2.40
C TRP A 65 -11.35 -13.06 -2.88
N MET A 66 -10.93 -14.05 -2.08
CA MET A 66 -11.28 -15.46 -2.27
C MET A 66 -12.71 -15.72 -1.79
N GLY A 67 -13.70 -15.14 -2.49
CA GLY A 67 -15.12 -15.21 -2.15
C GLY A 67 -15.71 -13.86 -1.74
N GLU A 68 -16.87 -13.89 -1.08
CA GLU A 68 -17.54 -12.69 -0.58
C GLU A 68 -17.01 -12.35 0.83
N PRO A 69 -16.20 -11.28 0.99
CA PRO A 69 -15.67 -10.92 2.30
C PRO A 69 -16.76 -10.30 3.18
N GLU A 70 -16.73 -10.61 4.48
CA GLU A 70 -17.60 -9.96 5.45
C GLU A 70 -17.23 -8.47 5.59
N LEU A 71 -18.21 -7.57 5.51
CA LEU A 71 -17.98 -6.12 5.61
C LEU A 71 -17.37 -5.72 6.96
N GLU A 72 -17.75 -6.41 8.04
CA GLU A 72 -17.20 -6.18 9.37
C GLU A 72 -15.70 -6.52 9.41
N PHE A 73 -15.30 -7.62 8.78
CA PHE A 73 -13.90 -8.00 8.65
C PHE A 73 -13.10 -6.93 7.89
N ILE A 74 -13.62 -6.44 6.76
CA ILE A 74 -12.93 -5.39 5.98
C ILE A 74 -12.84 -4.08 6.78
N ALA A 75 -13.91 -3.70 7.48
CA ALA A 75 -13.90 -2.53 8.35
C ALA A 75 -12.86 -2.65 9.47
N GLN A 76 -12.73 -3.84 10.07
CA GLN A 76 -11.70 -4.14 11.06
C GLN A 76 -10.28 -4.03 10.46
N LEU A 77 -10.06 -4.61 9.27
CA LEU A 77 -8.80 -4.50 8.54
C LEU A 77 -8.42 -3.03 8.28
N ILE A 78 -9.36 -2.22 7.77
CA ILE A 78 -9.16 -0.78 7.57
C ILE A 78 -8.82 -0.11 8.91
N GLY A 79 -9.51 -0.46 10.00
CA GLY A 79 -9.21 0.02 11.35
C GLY A 79 -7.76 -0.23 11.77
N GLU A 80 -7.26 -1.45 11.57
CA GLU A 80 -5.88 -1.80 11.89
C GLU A 80 -4.86 -1.07 11.00
N LEU A 81 -5.14 -0.94 9.70
CA LEU A 81 -4.30 -0.17 8.78
C LEU A 81 -4.22 1.31 9.20
N ARG A 82 -5.35 1.92 9.59
CA ARG A 82 -5.38 3.31 10.13
C ARG A 82 -4.57 3.42 11.41
N ARG A 83 -4.65 2.44 12.31
CA ARG A 83 -3.89 2.42 13.57
C ARG A 83 -2.38 2.39 13.30
N VAL A 84 -1.94 1.52 12.39
CA VAL A 84 -0.53 1.42 11.99
C VAL A 84 -0.06 2.70 11.29
N ALA A 85 -0.84 3.24 10.36
CA ALA A 85 -0.53 4.48 9.64
C ALA A 85 -0.34 5.67 10.60
N ARG A 86 -1.26 5.84 11.56
CA ARG A 86 -1.17 6.90 12.58
C ARG A 86 0.08 6.76 13.43
N ARG A 87 0.44 5.53 13.81
CA ARG A 87 1.63 5.27 14.59
C ARG A 87 2.91 5.58 13.81
N ALA A 88 2.99 5.14 12.56
CA ALA A 88 4.13 5.42 11.69
C ALA A 88 4.36 6.93 11.52
N VAL A 89 3.29 7.69 11.27
CA VAL A 89 3.35 9.16 11.17
C VAL A 89 3.77 9.81 12.49
N ALA A 90 3.23 9.35 13.63
CA ALA A 90 3.59 9.88 14.94
C ALA A 90 5.07 9.65 15.31
N ASP A 91 5.62 8.51 14.88
CA ASP A 91 7.02 8.13 15.13
C ASP A 91 7.98 8.69 14.05
N GLY A 92 7.47 9.32 12.99
CA GLY A 92 8.29 9.88 11.90
C GLY A 92 8.94 8.81 11.01
N VAL A 93 8.31 7.64 10.88
CA VAL A 93 8.82 6.49 10.11
C VAL A 93 7.89 6.11 8.95
N ASP A 94 8.45 5.43 7.95
CA ASP A 94 7.66 4.84 6.85
C ASP A 94 6.84 3.63 7.35
N ALA A 95 5.69 3.38 6.73
CA ALA A 95 4.87 2.19 6.99
C ALA A 95 5.25 1.05 6.03
N TYR A 96 5.37 -0.17 6.56
CA TYR A 96 5.74 -1.36 5.79
C TYR A 96 4.68 -2.44 5.92
N CYS A 97 4.42 -3.15 4.83
CA CYS A 97 3.58 -4.34 4.78
C CYS A 97 4.46 -5.56 4.49
N TRP A 98 4.43 -6.53 5.40
CA TRP A 98 5.02 -7.84 5.19
C TRP A 98 3.92 -8.78 4.70
N LEU A 99 4.13 -9.36 3.52
CA LEU A 99 3.20 -10.28 2.89
C LEU A 99 3.87 -11.65 2.68
N CYS A 100 3.21 -12.69 3.17
CA CYS A 100 3.51 -14.10 2.90
C CYS A 100 2.29 -14.71 2.21
N LEU A 101 2.48 -15.27 1.02
CA LEU A 101 1.43 -15.95 0.25
C LEU A 101 1.42 -17.45 0.52
#